data_AF-A0A0K1QEK9-F1
#
_entry.id   AF-A0A0K1QEK9-F1
#
_cell.length_a   1.000
_cell.length_b   1.000
_cell.length_c   1.000
_cell.angle_alpha   90.00
_cell.angle_beta   90.00
_cell.angle_gamma   90.00
#
_symmetry.space_group_name_H-M   'P 1'
#
loop_
_entity.id
_entity.type
_entity.pdbx_description
1 polymer ?
#
loop_
_entity_poly.entity_id
_entity_poly.type
_entity_poly.pdbx_seq_one_letter_code
_entity_poly.pdbx_strand_id
1 'polypeptide(L)'
;MPFVETRRKASGVSDFGGGIGDVNLSARYDFLYAGQSRWVPGIAVLAGVTLPTGTSPEAATPPLAADATSTGAYQGNAGFALEQTFGPWLVTAYGIVAKRASRIVQGVDTTLGTQWTALAAVAYTFPGDYAAALSASYTVEGYAELNGEIDRKSPRRVPLVALSGVVPFTDHFRVQGALNVNPPLSELGKNQLATIGLAATAIYAWY
;
A
#
# COMPACT_ATOMS: atom_id res chain seq x y z
N MET A 1 -13.71 -0.57 0.85
CA MET A 1 -13.75 -1.53 -0.27
C MET A 1 -13.46 -0.77 -1.56
N PRO A 2 -12.43 -1.12 -2.32
CA PRO A 2 -12.10 -0.42 -3.57
C PRO A 2 -12.90 -1.00 -4.76
N PHE A 3 -13.16 -0.15 -5.75
CA PHE A 3 -13.50 -0.57 -7.11
C PHE A 3 -12.25 -0.36 -7.98
N VAL A 4 -11.87 -1.37 -8.74
CA VAL A 4 -10.61 -1.39 -9.50
C VAL A 4 -10.91 -1.65 -10.96
N GLU A 5 -10.35 -0.83 -11.83
CA GLU A 5 -10.34 -1.05 -13.28
C GLU A 5 -8.90 -1.18 -13.75
N THR A 6 -8.65 -2.17 -14.60
CA THR A 6 -7.31 -2.45 -15.13
C THR A 6 -7.37 -2.57 -16.64
N ARG A 7 -6.46 -1.87 -17.32
CA ARG A 7 -6.17 -2.07 -18.74
C ARG A 7 -4.79 -2.70 -18.87
N ARG A 8 -4.68 -3.83 -19.55
CA ARG A 8 -3.41 -4.52 -19.79
C ARG A 8 -3.15 -4.65 -21.28
N LYS A 9 -1.89 -4.50 -21.68
CA LYS A 9 -1.42 -4.77 -23.05
C LYS A 9 -0.09 -5.51 -22.97
N ALA A 10 -0.02 -6.69 -23.56
CA ALA A 10 1.19 -7.51 -23.60
C ALA A 10 1.18 -8.39 -24.86
N SER A 11 2.34 -8.54 -25.50
CA SER A 11 2.53 -9.47 -26.63
C SER A 11 1.46 -9.40 -27.72
N GLY A 12 1.00 -8.19 -28.07
CA GLY A 12 -0.03 -7.97 -29.10
C GLY A 12 -1.48 -8.12 -28.63
N VAL A 13 -1.71 -8.59 -27.40
CA VAL A 13 -3.04 -8.71 -26.78
C VAL A 13 -3.32 -7.46 -25.93
N SER A 14 -4.58 -7.04 -25.89
CA SER A 14 -5.05 -5.95 -25.02
C SER A 14 -6.37 -6.35 -24.38
N ASP A 15 -6.44 -6.25 -23.05
CA ASP A 15 -7.64 -6.54 -22.28
C ASP A 15 -7.99 -5.35 -21.37
N PHE A 16 -9.28 -5.24 -21.07
CA PHE A 16 -9.83 -4.31 -20.10
C PHE A 16 -10.79 -5.07 -19.19
N GLY A 17 -10.71 -4.85 -17.89
CA GLY A 17 -11.55 -5.49 -16.90
C GLY A 17 -11.55 -4.72 -15.60
N GLY A 18 -12.40 -5.13 -14.68
CA GLY A 18 -12.50 -4.49 -13.38
C GLY A 18 -13.50 -5.19 -12.48
N GLY A 19 -13.60 -4.70 -11.26
CA GLY A 19 -14.47 -5.28 -10.26
C GLY A 19 -14.22 -4.72 -8.87
N ILE A 20 -14.94 -5.30 -7.92
CA ILE A 20 -14.75 -5.05 -6.51
C ILE A 20 -13.41 -5.66 -6.09
N GLY A 21 -12.55 -4.88 -5.44
CA GLY A 21 -11.33 -5.40 -4.84
C GLY A 21 -11.55 -5.92 -3.42
N ASP A 22 -10.45 -6.25 -2.76
CA ASP A 22 -10.50 -6.85 -1.43
C ASP A 22 -11.04 -5.89 -0.36
N VAL A 23 -11.84 -6.43 0.55
CA VAL A 23 -12.28 -5.73 1.76
C VAL A 23 -11.14 -5.78 2.78
N ASN A 24 -10.76 -4.62 3.30
CA ASN A 24 -9.79 -4.50 4.38
C ASN A 24 -10.47 -3.96 5.64
N LEU A 25 -10.14 -4.57 6.77
CA LEU A 25 -10.41 -4.07 8.11
C LEU A 25 -9.07 -3.75 8.76
N SER A 26 -8.95 -2.57 9.35
CA SER A 26 -7.75 -2.16 10.08
C SER A 26 -8.12 -1.51 11.41
N ALA A 27 -7.23 -1.65 12.38
CA ALA A 27 -7.31 -1.05 13.69
C ALA A 27 -5.96 -0.38 14.01
N ARG A 28 -6.05 0.76 14.69
CA ARG A 28 -4.91 1.51 15.21
C ARG A 28 -5.15 1.78 16.69
N TYR A 29 -4.11 1.61 17.49
CA TYR A 29 -4.14 1.97 18.90
C TYR A 29 -2.93 2.84 19.23
N ASP A 30 -3.19 4.08 19.63
CA ASP A 30 -2.19 5.07 20.01
C ASP A 30 -1.90 4.97 21.51
N PHE A 31 -0.67 4.60 21.87
CA PHE A 31 -0.18 4.61 23.25
C PHE A 31 0.22 6.02 23.68
N LEU A 32 0.83 6.77 22.75
CA LEU A 32 1.21 8.17 22.91
C LEU A 32 0.78 8.93 21.67
N TYR A 33 0.17 10.10 21.85
CA TYR A 33 -0.25 10.92 20.72
C TYR A 33 0.90 11.77 20.17
N ALA A 34 0.93 11.96 18.85
CA ALA A 34 1.90 12.85 18.21
C ALA A 34 1.75 14.28 18.75
N GLY A 35 2.88 14.90 19.13
CA GLY A 35 2.89 16.26 19.66
C GLY A 35 2.48 16.40 21.14
N GLN A 36 2.11 15.31 21.84
CA GLN A 36 1.85 15.34 23.28
C GLN A 36 3.13 15.67 24.09
N SER A 37 4.29 15.25 23.59
CA SER A 37 5.60 15.55 24.17
C SER A 37 6.52 16.14 23.12
N ARG A 38 7.38 17.09 23.52
CA ARG A 38 8.41 17.66 22.64
C ARG A 38 9.52 16.64 22.31
N TRP A 39 9.75 15.68 23.20
CA TRP A 39 10.91 14.78 23.15
C TRP A 39 10.55 13.33 22.81
N VAL A 40 9.33 12.92 23.13
CA VAL A 40 8.86 11.55 22.88
C VAL A 40 7.86 11.62 21.72
N PRO A 41 8.09 10.85 20.63
CA PRO A 41 7.12 10.79 19.56
C PRO A 41 5.83 10.12 20.02
N GLY A 42 4.74 10.37 19.31
CA GLY A 42 3.58 9.50 19.33
C GLY A 42 3.98 8.07 18.92
N ILE A 43 3.37 7.09 19.58
CA ILE A 43 3.64 5.67 19.38
C ILE A 43 2.31 4.98 19.23
N ALA A 44 2.15 4.26 18.12
CA ALA A 44 0.95 3.46 17.87
C ALA A 44 1.29 2.07 17.37
N VAL A 45 0.37 1.14 17.58
CA VAL A 45 0.36 -0.15 16.91
C VAL A 45 -0.77 -0.22 15.91
N LEU A 46 -0.54 -0.98 14.85
CA LEU A 46 -1.42 -1.17 13.72
C LEU A 46 -1.68 -2.66 13.58
N ALA A 47 -2.91 -3.03 13.27
CA ALA A 47 -3.27 -4.38 12.89
C ALA A 47 -4.33 -4.33 11.79
N GLY A 48 -4.34 -5.33 10.92
CA GLY A 48 -5.36 -5.41 9.89
C GLY A 48 -5.48 -6.78 9.27
N VAL A 49 -6.64 -6.99 8.66
CA VAL A 49 -6.96 -8.17 7.88
C VAL A 49 -7.56 -7.75 6.54
N THR A 50 -7.12 -8.39 5.48
CA THR A 50 -7.69 -8.26 4.14
C THR A 50 -8.37 -9.57 3.79
N LEU A 51 -9.65 -9.47 3.41
CA LEU A 51 -10.49 -10.57 2.99
C LEU A 51 -10.45 -10.67 1.45
N PRO A 52 -10.26 -11.87 0.88
CA PRO A 52 -10.15 -12.06 -0.56
C PRO A 52 -11.53 -12.02 -1.24
N THR A 53 -12.17 -10.84 -1.24
CA THR A 53 -13.53 -10.65 -1.79
C THR A 53 -13.54 -10.28 -3.26
N GLY A 54 -12.41 -9.87 -3.84
CA GLY A 54 -12.30 -9.59 -5.27
C GLY A 54 -12.03 -10.83 -6.11
N THR A 55 -11.94 -10.64 -7.43
CA THR A 55 -11.64 -11.70 -8.40
C THR A 55 -10.16 -12.07 -8.33
N SER A 56 -9.84 -13.33 -8.05
CA SER A 56 -8.46 -13.81 -8.01
C SER A 56 -7.87 -13.99 -9.42
N PRO A 57 -6.53 -14.02 -9.58
CA PRO A 57 -5.91 -14.15 -10.90
C PRO A 57 -6.28 -15.43 -11.66
N GLU A 58 -6.55 -16.52 -10.94
CA GLU A 58 -6.97 -17.80 -11.52
C GLU A 58 -8.46 -17.89 -11.84
N ALA A 59 -9.28 -17.01 -11.26
CA ALA A 59 -10.70 -16.87 -11.61
C ALA A 59 -10.94 -15.79 -12.68
N ALA A 60 -9.89 -15.08 -13.09
CA ALA A 60 -9.91 -14.05 -14.12
C ALA A 60 -10.26 -14.66 -15.49
N THR A 61 -11.11 -13.96 -16.24
CA THR A 61 -11.63 -14.47 -17.53
C THR A 61 -10.76 -14.10 -18.73
N PRO A 62 -10.31 -12.84 -18.87
CA PRO A 62 -9.47 -12.42 -20.00
C PRO A 62 -8.07 -13.03 -19.94
N PRO A 63 -7.40 -13.28 -21.08
CA PRO A 63 -6.05 -13.85 -21.14
C PRO A 63 -4.99 -13.09 -20.33
N LEU A 64 -5.11 -11.77 -20.22
CA LEU A 64 -4.19 -10.94 -19.44
C LEU A 64 -4.64 -10.77 -17.99
N ALA A 65 -5.70 -11.44 -17.55
CA ALA A 65 -6.31 -11.33 -16.22
C ALA A 65 -6.60 -9.87 -15.83
N ALA A 66 -7.16 -9.10 -16.75
CA ALA A 66 -7.46 -7.68 -16.55
C ALA A 66 -8.62 -7.43 -15.57
N ASP A 67 -9.44 -8.43 -15.29
CA ASP A 67 -10.51 -8.41 -14.29
C ASP A 67 -10.06 -8.97 -12.92
N ALA A 68 -8.78 -9.35 -12.75
CA ALA A 68 -8.26 -9.74 -11.45
C ALA A 68 -8.13 -8.51 -10.52
N THR A 69 -8.91 -8.49 -9.43
CA THR A 69 -8.98 -7.39 -8.46
C THR A 69 -8.53 -7.80 -7.06
N SER A 70 -8.18 -9.06 -6.86
CA SER A 70 -7.73 -9.65 -5.61
C SER A 70 -6.44 -10.45 -5.81
N THR A 71 -5.75 -10.72 -4.70
CA THR A 71 -4.70 -11.75 -4.65
C THR A 71 -5.24 -13.14 -4.35
N GLY A 72 -6.54 -13.27 -4.07
CA GLY A 72 -7.22 -14.53 -3.76
C GLY A 72 -6.81 -15.18 -2.43
N ALA A 73 -6.13 -14.44 -1.55
CA ALA A 73 -5.68 -14.93 -0.25
C ALA A 73 -6.09 -13.98 0.88
N TYR A 74 -6.41 -14.55 2.04
CA TYR A 74 -6.47 -13.78 3.28
C TYR A 74 -5.09 -13.19 3.58
N GLN A 75 -5.04 -11.94 4.04
CA GLN A 75 -3.79 -11.31 4.47
C GLN A 75 -3.95 -10.71 5.85
N GLY A 76 -3.11 -11.14 6.79
CA GLY A 76 -2.95 -10.47 8.08
C GLY A 76 -1.79 -9.47 8.00
N ASN A 77 -1.92 -8.34 8.69
CA ASN A 77 -0.81 -7.41 8.89
C ASN A 77 -0.79 -6.87 10.33
N ALA A 78 0.40 -6.55 10.79
CA ALA A 78 0.65 -5.89 12.05
C ALA A 78 1.81 -4.89 11.86
N GLY A 79 1.81 -3.83 12.64
CA GLY A 79 2.85 -2.82 12.54
C GLY A 79 2.90 -1.87 13.71
N PHE A 80 3.81 -0.92 13.61
CA PHE A 80 3.95 0.18 14.53
C PHE A 80 4.14 1.49 13.77
N ALA A 81 3.77 2.59 14.41
CA ALA A 81 3.94 3.95 13.91
C ALA A 81 4.65 4.80 14.97
N LEU A 82 5.56 5.65 14.50
CA LEU A 82 6.20 6.70 15.26
C LEU A 82 5.88 8.02 14.57
N GLU A 83 5.35 8.99 15.31
CA GLU A 83 4.89 10.24 14.74
C GLU A 83 5.28 11.42 15.63
N GLN A 84 5.76 12.50 15.04
CA GLN A 84 6.12 13.67 15.83
C GLN A 84 5.84 14.97 15.09
N THR A 85 5.28 15.91 15.84
CA THR A 85 4.91 17.23 15.34
C THR A 85 5.86 18.28 15.89
N PHE A 86 6.37 19.15 15.02
CA PHE A 86 7.25 20.27 15.35
C PHE A 86 6.73 21.55 14.70
N GLY A 87 5.82 22.24 15.38
CA GLY A 87 5.12 23.40 14.80
C GLY A 87 4.34 22.97 13.55
N PRO A 88 4.64 23.53 12.36
CA PRO A 88 3.96 23.16 11.11
C PRO A 88 4.41 21.82 10.51
N TRP A 89 5.47 21.21 11.06
CA TRP A 89 6.03 19.96 10.54
C TRP A 89 5.41 18.74 11.21
N LEU A 90 5.13 17.71 10.43
CA LEU A 90 4.83 16.36 10.90
C LEU A 90 5.85 15.39 10.30
N VAL A 91 6.49 14.59 11.13
CA VAL A 91 7.40 13.52 10.73
C VAL A 91 6.78 12.20 11.17
N THR A 92 6.72 11.24 10.26
CA THR A 92 6.16 9.91 10.55
C THR A 92 7.09 8.81 10.05
N ALA A 93 7.12 7.70 10.78
CA ALA A 93 7.80 6.47 10.39
C ALA A 93 6.94 5.26 10.77
N TYR A 94 6.88 4.28 9.88
CA TYR A 94 6.06 3.09 10.02
C TYR A 94 6.87 1.85 9.70
N GLY A 95 6.63 0.79 10.48
CA GLY A 95 7.10 -0.56 10.19
C GLY A 95 5.91 -1.51 10.18
N ILE A 96 5.69 -2.23 9.08
CA ILE A 96 4.57 -3.15 8.91
C ILE A 96 5.11 -4.50 8.43
N VAL A 97 4.60 -5.58 9.03
CA VAL A 97 4.75 -6.95 8.54
C VAL A 97 3.39 -7.46 8.08
N ALA A 98 3.36 -8.13 6.94
CA ALA A 98 2.16 -8.75 6.39
C ALA A 98 2.45 -10.18 5.95
N LYS A 99 1.48 -11.07 6.14
CA LYS A 99 1.54 -12.46 5.69
C LYS A 99 0.22 -12.85 5.05
N ARG A 100 0.33 -13.51 3.90
CA ARG A 100 -0.81 -14.09 3.19
C ARG A 100 -0.95 -15.56 3.57
N ALA A 101 -2.19 -16.00 3.73
CA ALA A 101 -2.53 -17.40 3.91
C ALA A 101 -2.15 -18.21 2.65
N SER A 102 -1.90 -19.50 2.83
CA SER A 102 -1.72 -20.42 1.72
C SER A 102 -3.01 -20.56 0.92
N ARG A 103 -2.88 -20.88 -0.38
CA ARG A 103 -4.01 -21.14 -1.27
C ARG A 103 -3.61 -22.12 -2.37
N ILE A 104 -4.60 -22.80 -2.94
CA ILE A 104 -4.39 -23.70 -4.07
C ILE A 104 -4.61 -22.93 -5.38
N VAL A 105 -3.58 -22.86 -6.22
CA VAL A 105 -3.64 -22.25 -7.54
C VAL A 105 -3.38 -23.33 -8.58
N GLN A 106 -4.38 -23.65 -9.41
CA GLN A 106 -4.27 -24.69 -10.44
C GLN A 106 -3.75 -26.04 -9.91
N GLY A 107 -4.15 -26.42 -8.69
CA GLY A 107 -3.73 -27.67 -8.05
C GLY A 107 -2.37 -27.60 -7.33
N VAL A 108 -1.72 -26.44 -7.28
CA VAL A 108 -0.46 -26.21 -6.57
C VAL A 108 -0.73 -25.41 -5.29
N ASP A 109 -0.34 -25.94 -4.13
CA ASP A 109 -0.37 -25.19 -2.89
C ASP A 109 0.69 -24.08 -2.94
N THR A 110 0.25 -22.84 -2.84
CA THR A 110 1.08 -21.65 -3.01
C THR A 110 0.95 -20.75 -1.79
N THR A 111 2.09 -20.39 -1.21
CA THR A 111 2.18 -19.42 -0.12
C THR A 111 3.15 -18.33 -0.50
N LEU A 112 2.69 -17.07 -0.50
CA LEU A 112 3.58 -15.94 -0.73
C LEU A 112 4.50 -15.67 0.47
N GLY A 113 5.66 -15.10 0.20
CA GLY A 113 6.63 -14.73 1.23
C GLY A 113 6.05 -13.74 2.23
N THR A 114 6.62 -13.70 3.44
CA THR A 114 6.31 -12.64 4.40
C THR A 114 6.77 -11.31 3.83
N GLN A 115 5.90 -10.31 3.88
CA GLN A 115 6.16 -8.96 3.38
C GLN A 115 6.49 -8.04 4.56
N TRP A 116 7.55 -7.26 4.41
CA TRP A 116 7.95 -6.21 5.34
C TRP A 116 7.91 -4.87 4.61
N THR A 117 7.32 -3.86 5.21
CA THR A 117 7.26 -2.51 4.67
C THR A 117 7.77 -1.53 5.71
N ALA A 118 8.78 -0.76 5.34
CA ALA A 118 9.19 0.43 6.06
C ALA A 118 8.71 1.66 5.28
N LEU A 119 8.16 2.65 5.97
CA LEU A 119 7.75 3.93 5.37
C LEU A 119 8.20 5.07 6.27
N ALA A 120 8.64 6.17 5.66
CA ALA A 120 8.89 7.42 6.35
C ALA A 120 8.29 8.57 5.53
N ALA A 121 7.76 9.58 6.22
CA ALA A 121 7.24 10.78 5.58
C ALA A 121 7.53 12.03 6.40
N VAL A 122 7.71 13.14 5.70
CA VAL A 122 7.74 14.48 6.27
C VAL A 122 6.66 15.31 5.58
N ALA A 123 5.84 15.98 6.37
CA ALA A 123 4.79 16.88 5.91
C ALA A 123 4.97 18.27 6.51
N TYR A 124 4.62 19.28 5.74
CA TYR A 124 4.56 20.68 6.17
C TYR A 124 3.15 21.21 5.96
N THR A 125 2.57 21.79 7.01
CA THR A 125 1.27 22.47 6.96
C THR A 125 1.49 23.98 6.84
N PHE A 126 0.97 24.57 5.78
CA PHE A 126 0.99 26.00 5.53
C PHE A 126 -0.18 26.70 6.23
N PRO A 127 -0.12 28.03 6.42
CA PRO A 127 -1.29 28.81 6.82
C PRO A 127 -2.49 28.53 5.90
N GLY A 128 -3.68 28.33 6.47
CA GLY A 128 -4.89 27.98 5.72
C GLY A 128 -5.04 26.50 5.38
N ASP A 129 -4.40 25.61 6.17
CA ASP A 129 -4.57 24.15 6.14
C ASP A 129 -4.18 23.44 4.84
N TYR A 130 -3.46 24.12 3.94
CA TYR A 130 -2.73 23.45 2.86
C TYR A 130 -1.61 22.63 3.46
N ALA A 131 -1.31 21.48 2.85
CA ALA A 131 -0.15 20.70 3.25
C ALA A 131 0.55 20.10 2.05
N ALA A 132 1.86 19.91 2.17
CA ALA A 132 2.67 19.14 1.25
C ALA A 132 3.44 18.08 2.03
N ALA A 133 3.59 16.88 1.47
CA ALA A 133 4.35 15.82 2.09
C ALA A 133 5.22 15.06 1.09
N LEU A 134 6.44 14.77 1.50
CA LEU A 134 7.34 13.85 0.83
C LEU A 134 7.38 12.56 1.64
N SER A 135 7.20 11.43 0.97
CA SER A 135 7.26 10.11 1.59
C SER A 135 8.14 9.16 0.78
N ALA A 136 8.76 8.24 1.49
CA ALA A 136 9.48 7.12 0.92
C ALA A 136 9.06 5.83 1.63
N SER A 137 8.93 4.75 0.87
CA SER A 137 8.69 3.43 1.41
C SER A 137 9.56 2.39 0.73
N TYR A 138 9.84 1.33 1.46
CA TYR A 138 10.59 0.19 0.99
C TYR A 138 9.89 -1.08 1.44
N THR A 139 9.38 -1.84 0.48
CA THR A 139 8.72 -3.11 0.72
C THR A 139 9.59 -4.27 0.26
N VAL A 140 9.77 -5.27 1.11
CA VAL A 140 10.49 -6.50 0.83
C VAL A 140 9.55 -7.67 1.02
N GLU A 141 9.40 -8.53 0.02
CA GLU A 141 8.70 -9.80 0.13
C GLU A 141 9.72 -10.94 0.08
N GLY A 142 9.61 -11.85 1.06
CA GLY A 142 10.45 -13.04 1.14
C GLY A 142 10.18 -14.04 0.01
N TYR A 143 10.77 -15.22 0.14
CA TYR A 143 10.53 -16.31 -0.80
C TYR A 143 9.10 -16.85 -0.66
N ALA A 144 8.46 -17.09 -1.80
CA ALA A 144 7.25 -17.89 -1.89
C ALA A 144 7.58 -19.38 -1.81
N GLU A 145 6.60 -20.16 -1.38
CA GLU A 145 6.63 -21.61 -1.33
C GLU A 145 5.57 -22.17 -2.28
N LEU A 146 5.96 -23.16 -3.08
CA LEU A 146 5.11 -23.88 -4.03
C LEU A 146 5.20 -25.37 -3.70
N ASN A 147 4.09 -25.98 -3.26
CA ASN A 147 4.05 -27.35 -2.74
C ASN A 147 5.11 -27.62 -1.65
N GLY A 148 5.38 -26.63 -0.80
CA GLY A 148 6.41 -26.70 0.24
C GLY A 148 7.85 -26.48 -0.25
N GLU A 149 8.07 -26.32 -1.56
CA GLU A 149 9.38 -25.97 -2.11
C GLU A 149 9.57 -24.45 -2.23
N ILE A 150 10.74 -23.97 -1.83
CA ILE A 150 11.07 -22.55 -1.87
C ILE A 150 11.38 -22.11 -3.31
N ASP A 151 10.59 -21.17 -3.86
CA ASP A 151 10.91 -20.51 -5.12
C ASP A 151 11.94 -19.41 -4.90
N ARG A 152 13.21 -19.68 -5.21
CA ARG A 152 14.33 -18.73 -5.07
C ARG A 152 14.24 -17.50 -5.96
N LYS A 153 13.40 -17.52 -6.99
CA LYS A 153 13.22 -16.40 -7.93
C LYS A 153 12.07 -15.47 -7.52
N SER A 154 11.21 -15.88 -6.61
CA SER A 154 10.04 -15.12 -6.14
C SER A 154 10.28 -13.85 -5.31
N PRO A 155 11.41 -13.64 -4.58
CA PRO A 155 11.53 -12.47 -3.70
C PRO A 155 11.39 -11.16 -4.43
N ARG A 156 10.71 -10.19 -3.83
CA ARG A 156 10.44 -8.88 -4.43
C ARG A 156 10.91 -7.75 -3.53
N ARG A 157 11.41 -6.67 -4.12
CA ARG A 157 11.80 -5.44 -3.40
C ARG A 157 11.29 -4.24 -4.16
N VAL A 158 10.63 -3.33 -3.45
CA VAL A 158 9.88 -2.20 -4.00
C VAL A 158 10.23 -0.93 -3.22
N PRO A 159 11.19 -0.12 -3.71
CA PRO A 159 11.29 1.28 -3.31
C PRO A 159 10.14 2.09 -3.94
N LEU A 160 9.58 3.01 -3.19
CA LEU A 160 8.60 3.97 -3.69
C LEU A 160 8.84 5.32 -3.04
N VAL A 161 8.82 6.38 -3.84
CA VAL A 161 8.85 7.77 -3.37
C VAL A 161 7.57 8.45 -3.85
N ALA A 162 6.94 9.24 -2.99
CA ALA A 162 5.76 9.99 -3.35
C ALA A 162 5.81 11.43 -2.84
N LEU A 163 5.40 12.35 -3.70
CA LEU A 163 5.08 13.73 -3.35
C LEU A 163 3.57 13.87 -3.32
N SER A 164 3.04 14.40 -2.22
CA SER A 164 1.60 14.58 -2.02
C SER A 164 1.27 15.96 -1.52
N GLY A 165 0.04 16.40 -1.76
CA GLY A 165 -0.47 17.68 -1.29
C GLY A 165 -1.95 17.62 -0.95
N VAL A 166 -2.36 18.48 -0.01
CA VAL A 166 -3.74 18.74 0.42
C VAL A 166 -4.10 20.17 0.05
N VAL A 167 -5.29 20.34 -0.53
CA VAL A 167 -5.94 21.63 -0.72
C VAL A 167 -7.30 21.60 -0.01
N PRO A 168 -7.49 22.39 1.06
CA PRO A 168 -8.81 22.60 1.64
C PRO A 168 -9.60 23.59 0.77
N PHE A 169 -10.84 23.23 0.45
CA PHE A 169 -11.77 24.11 -0.26
C PHE A 169 -12.79 24.73 0.69
N THR A 170 -13.26 23.94 1.65
CA THR A 170 -14.14 24.35 2.75
C THR A 170 -13.72 23.60 4.01
N ASP A 171 -14.35 23.93 5.14
CA ASP A 171 -14.12 23.21 6.40
C ASP A 171 -14.45 21.72 6.26
N HIS A 172 -15.45 21.39 5.43
CA HIS A 172 -15.91 20.04 5.18
C HIS A 172 -15.24 19.34 4.00
N PHE A 173 -14.66 20.09 3.05
CA PHE A 173 -14.20 19.53 1.78
C PHE A 173 -12.72 19.79 1.51
N ARG A 174 -11.98 18.72 1.24
CA ARG A 174 -10.55 18.76 0.93
C ARG A 174 -10.24 17.85 -0.24
N VAL A 175 -9.27 18.23 -1.07
CA VAL A 175 -8.72 17.36 -2.11
C VAL A 175 -7.27 17.04 -1.78
N GLN A 176 -6.92 15.77 -1.95
CA GLN A 176 -5.57 15.25 -1.87
C GLN A 176 -5.09 14.82 -3.23
N GLY A 177 -3.88 15.20 -3.60
CA GLY A 177 -3.19 14.72 -4.80
C GLY A 177 -1.87 14.06 -4.43
N ALA A 178 -1.46 13.04 -5.17
CA ALA A 178 -0.14 12.45 -5.03
C ALA A 178 0.44 11.96 -6.36
N LEU A 179 1.73 12.22 -6.56
CA LEU A 179 2.55 11.59 -7.59
C LEU A 179 3.50 10.61 -6.90
N ASN A 180 3.51 9.36 -7.34
CA ASN A 180 4.42 8.34 -6.84
C ASN A 180 5.25 7.72 -7.95
N VAL A 181 6.48 7.35 -7.61
CA VAL A 181 7.42 6.71 -8.52
C VAL A 181 8.10 5.56 -7.79
N ASN A 182 8.22 4.44 -8.49
CA ASN A 182 9.10 3.35 -8.12
C ASN A 182 10.33 3.42 -9.04
N PRO A 183 11.44 4.04 -8.58
CA PRO A 183 12.56 4.35 -9.45
C PRO A 183 13.29 3.05 -9.86
N PRO A 184 13.76 2.94 -11.12
CA PRO A 184 14.48 1.77 -11.62
C PRO A 184 15.92 1.71 -11.08
N LEU A 185 16.07 1.59 -9.76
CA LEU A 185 17.36 1.48 -9.09
C LEU A 185 17.72 0.00 -8.95
N SER A 186 18.73 -0.46 -9.70
CA SER A 186 19.13 -1.88 -9.81
C SER A 186 19.40 -2.56 -8.47
N GLU A 187 19.92 -1.81 -7.50
CA GLU A 187 20.28 -2.34 -6.18
C GLU A 187 19.11 -2.39 -5.19
N LEU A 188 18.07 -1.58 -5.41
CA LEU A 188 16.94 -1.43 -4.50
C LEU A 188 15.69 -2.16 -4.99
N GLY A 189 15.44 -2.15 -6.30
CA GLY A 189 14.31 -2.85 -6.92
C GLY A 189 14.67 -4.28 -7.29
N LYS A 190 13.80 -5.25 -6.98
CA LYS A 190 13.94 -6.63 -7.45
C LYS A 190 12.58 -7.20 -7.84
N ASN A 191 12.53 -7.87 -9.01
CA ASN A 191 11.34 -8.56 -9.52
C ASN A 191 10.10 -7.67 -9.55
N GLN A 192 10.27 -6.47 -10.10
CA GLN A 192 9.20 -5.49 -10.25
C GLN A 192 9.43 -4.61 -11.47
N LEU A 193 8.35 -4.05 -11.99
CA LEU A 193 8.40 -3.01 -13.01
C LEU A 193 8.60 -1.65 -12.35
N ALA A 194 9.30 -0.75 -13.05
CA ALA A 194 9.27 0.66 -12.72
C ALA A 194 7.87 1.20 -13.01
N THR A 195 7.32 2.00 -12.09
CA THR A 195 5.96 2.51 -12.19
C THR A 195 5.92 3.98 -11.82
N ILE A 196 5.04 4.72 -12.50
CA ILE A 196 4.64 6.07 -12.12
C ILE A 196 3.14 6.02 -11.86
N GLY A 197 2.69 6.60 -10.76
CA GLY A 197 1.29 6.65 -10.38
C GLY A 197 0.86 8.07 -10.03
N LEU A 198 -0.37 8.42 -10.41
CA LEU A 198 -1.06 9.63 -9.99
C LEU A 198 -2.28 9.21 -9.17
N ALA A 199 -2.51 9.88 -8.05
CA ALA A 199 -3.69 9.70 -7.23
C ALA A 199 -4.37 11.05 -6.97
N ALA A 200 -5.69 11.05 -6.94
CA ALA A 200 -6.52 12.16 -6.50
C ALA A 200 -7.62 11.60 -5.58
N THR A 201 -7.79 12.21 -4.41
CA THR A 201 -8.80 11.81 -3.42
C THR A 201 -9.59 13.04 -2.99
N ALA A 202 -10.91 12.95 -3.04
CA ALA A 202 -11.81 13.95 -2.48
C ALA A 202 -12.31 13.47 -1.13
N ILE A 203 -12.20 14.31 -0.10
CA ILE A 203 -12.60 14.00 1.27
C ILE A 203 -13.68 14.97 1.69
N TYR A 204 -14.81 14.41 2.15
CA TYR A 204 -15.90 15.18 2.76
C TYR A 204 -16.10 14.73 4.22
N ALA A 205 -16.12 15.69 5.14
CA ALA A 205 -16.27 15.44 6.56
C ALA A 205 -17.68 15.81 7.06
N TRP A 206 -18.38 14.81 7.62
CA TRP A 206 -19.71 14.92 8.22
C TRP A 206 -19.55 15.06 9.74
N TYR A 207 -19.26 16.26 10.21
CA TYR A 207 -19.27 16.57 11.65
C TYR A 207 -20.29 17.66 11.94
#